data_AF-A0A9D6WNY9-F1
#
_entry.id   AF-A0A9D6WNY9-F1
#
_cell.length_a   1.000
_cell.length_b   1.000
_cell.length_c   1.000
_cell.angle_alpha   90.00
_cell.angle_beta   90.00
_cell.angle_gamma   90.00
#
_symmetry.space_group_name_H-M   'P 1'
#
loop_
_entity.id
_entity.type
_entity.pdbx_description
1 polymer ?
#
loop_
_entity_poly.entity_id
_entity_poly.type
_entity_poly.pdbx_seq_one_letter_code
_entity_poly.pdbx_strand_id
1 'polypeptide(L)'
;MPQMIRTTLLLPEDLLQMAKMVAVQQKTTVSAMVREGLGQRIDDQSHTTREKEPIHRLGVFKIGIKKAYGKRSDLYEEHLRRKMGY
;
A
#
# COMPACT_ATOMS: atom_id res chain seq x y z
N MET A 1 11.82 -10.73 -16.78
CA MET A 1 11.84 -11.75 -15.71
C MET A 1 12.34 -11.09 -14.44
N PRO A 2 11.63 -11.17 -13.30
CA PRO A 2 12.14 -10.64 -12.05
C PRO A 2 13.46 -11.33 -11.69
N GLN A 3 14.48 -10.57 -11.31
CA GLN A 3 15.77 -11.13 -10.91
C GLN A 3 15.63 -11.87 -9.58
N MET A 4 15.94 -13.17 -9.56
CA MET A 4 15.89 -13.99 -8.36
C MET A 4 17.19 -13.79 -7.56
N ILE A 5 17.10 -13.14 -6.40
CA ILE A 5 18.23 -12.94 -5.49
C ILE A 5 18.29 -14.10 -4.50
N ARG A 6 19.44 -14.76 -4.40
CA ARG A 6 19.71 -15.77 -3.37
C ARG A 6 20.27 -15.09 -2.13
N THR A 7 19.62 -15.32 -1.00
CA THR A 7 20.04 -14.76 0.29
C THR A 7 20.28 -15.92 1.26
N THR A 8 21.45 -15.93 1.90
CA THR A 8 21.81 -16.91 2.92
C THR A 8 21.64 -16.26 4.29
N LEU A 9 20.94 -16.93 5.20
CA LEU A 9 20.66 -16.46 6.55
C LEU A 9 21.11 -17.52 7.54
N LEU A 10 21.63 -17.09 8.70
CA LEU A 10 21.94 -17.97 9.81
C LEU A 10 20.70 -18.11 10.69
N LEU A 11 20.26 -19.34 10.91
CA LEU A 11 19.11 -19.68 11.73
C LEU A 11 19.52 -20.74 12.76
N PRO A 12 18.95 -20.69 13.97
CA PRO A 12 19.08 -21.78 14.93
C PRO A 12 18.62 -23.11 14.34
N GLU A 13 19.29 -24.20 14.71
CA GLU A 13 19.05 -25.52 14.13
C GLU A 13 17.62 -26.01 14.40
N ASP A 14 17.12 -25.81 15.62
CA ASP A 14 15.77 -26.19 16.02
C ASP A 14 14.70 -25.56 15.11
N LEU A 15 14.86 -24.27 14.81
CA LEU A 15 13.94 -23.53 13.93
C LEU A 15 14.03 -24.04 12.49
N LEU A 16 15.22 -24.38 12.02
CA LEU A 16 15.41 -24.96 10.69
C LEU A 16 14.74 -26.33 10.58
N GLN A 17 14.85 -27.17 11.60
CA GLN A 17 14.21 -28.48 11.64
C GLN A 17 12.69 -28.35 11.64
N MET A 18 12.13 -27.49 12.50
CA MET A 18 10.69 -27.20 12.52
C MET A 18 10.19 -26.70 11.17
N ALA A 19 10.88 -25.74 10.55
CA ALA A 19 10.52 -25.21 9.24
C ALA A 19 10.52 -26.29 8.14
N LYS A 20 11.47 -27.22 8.18
CA LYS A 20 11.52 -28.36 7.24
C LYS A 20 10.34 -29.31 7.44
N MET A 21 9.99 -29.64 8.69
CA MET A 21 8.84 -30.51 8.95
C MET A 21 7.53 -29.91 8.42
N VAL A 22 7.32 -28.60 8.67
CA VAL A 22 6.13 -27.88 8.21
C VAL A 22 6.07 -27.84 6.68
N ALA A 23 7.21 -27.56 6.03
CA ALA A 23 7.28 -27.56 4.56
C ALA A 23 6.91 -28.92 3.95
N VAL A 24 7.37 -30.02 4.56
CA VAL A 24 7.01 -31.39 4.13
C VAL A 24 5.52 -31.64 4.31
N GLN A 25 4.95 -31.27 5.46
CA GLN A 25 3.51 -31.44 5.73
C GLN A 25 2.65 -30.68 4.72
N GLN A 26 3.06 -29.47 4.35
CA GLN A 26 2.33 -28.61 3.41
C GLN A 26 2.63 -28.92 1.93
N LYS A 27 3.53 -29.88 1.64
CA LYS A 27 4.02 -30.20 0.28
C LYS A 27 4.61 -28.97 -0.44
N THR A 28 5.24 -28.08 0.31
CA THR A 28 5.89 -26.86 -0.20
C THR A 28 7.39 -26.88 0.08
N THR A 29 8.10 -25.83 -0.34
CA THR A 29 9.53 -25.65 -0.03
C THR A 29 9.71 -24.64 1.08
N VAL A 30 10.79 -24.79 1.87
CA VAL A 30 11.16 -23.82 2.92
C VAL A 30 11.26 -22.40 2.34
N SER A 31 11.85 -22.25 1.15
CA SER A 31 11.98 -20.96 0.47
C SER A 31 10.63 -20.34 0.06
N ALA A 32 9.66 -21.17 -0.34
CA ALA A 32 8.31 -20.70 -0.66
C ALA A 32 7.58 -20.23 0.62
N MET A 33 7.66 -21.02 1.69
CA MET A 33 7.08 -20.67 2.99
C MET A 33 7.68 -19.36 3.55
N VAL A 34 9.00 -19.19 3.47
CA VAL A 34 9.67 -17.95 3.89
C VAL A 34 9.20 -16.76 3.05
N ARG A 35 9.06 -16.94 1.73
CA ARG A 35 8.56 -15.89 0.83
C ARG A 35 7.13 -15.49 1.15
N GLU A 36 6.24 -16.45 1.38
CA GLU A 36 4.84 -16.19 1.73
C GLU A 36 4.72 -15.48 3.07
N GLY A 37 5.45 -15.94 4.09
CA GLY A 37 5.44 -15.30 5.41
C GLY A 37 6.02 -13.89 5.40
N LEU A 38 7.06 -13.62 4.60
CA LEU A 38 7.59 -12.26 4.41
C LEU A 38 6.61 -11.39 3.62
N GLY A 39 6.01 -11.91 2.55
CA GLY A 39 5.03 -11.21 1.72
C GLY A 39 3.84 -10.72 2.55
N GLN A 40 3.22 -11.62 3.33
CA GLN A 40 2.10 -11.28 4.21
C GLN A 40 2.46 -10.15 5.18
N ARG A 41 3.63 -10.22 5.83
CA ARG A 41 4.06 -9.18 6.78
C ARG A 41 4.38 -7.84 6.12
N ILE A 42 4.95 -7.85 4.91
CA ILE A 42 5.27 -6.62 4.17
C ILE A 42 3.98 -5.97 3.66
N ASP A 43 3.04 -6.74 3.14
CA ASP A 43 1.75 -6.23 2.66
C ASP A 43 0.93 -5.65 3.82
N ASP A 44 0.89 -6.33 4.97
CA ASP A 44 0.24 -5.81 6.19
C ASP A 44 0.87 -4.50 6.70
N GLN A 45 2.19 -4.34 6.57
CA GLN A 45 2.89 -3.08 6.88
C GLN A 45 2.61 -1.98 5.84
N SER A 46 2.39 -2.34 4.58
CA SER A 46 2.07 -1.39 3.51
C SER A 46 0.65 -0.82 3.63
N HIS A 47 -0.27 -1.56 4.25
CA HIS A 47 -1.64 -1.13 4.49
C HIS A 47 -1.79 -0.25 5.73
N THR A 48 -0.88 -0.33 6.70
CA THR A 48 -0.89 0.51 7.90
C THR A 48 -0.35 1.93 7.67
N THR A 49 0.31 2.21 6.53
CA THR A 49 0.78 3.56 6.16
C THR A 49 -0.09 4.27 5.11
N ARG A 50 -1.22 3.69 4.71
CA ARG A 50 -2.21 4.35 3.86
C ARG A 50 -3.49 4.68 4.62
N GLU A 51 -3.36 5.19 5.85
CA GLU A 51 -4.33 6.18 6.30
C GLU A 51 -4.20 7.37 5.36
N LYS A 52 -5.04 7.40 4.31
CA LYS A 52 -5.25 8.58 3.49
C LYS A 52 -5.57 9.70 4.47
N GLU A 53 -4.62 10.61 4.66
CA GLU A 53 -4.77 11.77 5.54
C GLU A 53 -6.19 12.35 5.39
N PRO A 54 -6.92 12.59 6.49
CA PRO A 54 -8.27 13.14 6.42
C PRO A 54 -8.34 14.48 5.67
N ILE A 55 -7.19 15.12 5.43
CA ILE A 55 -6.98 16.27 4.54
C ILE A 55 -7.55 16.02 3.13
N HIS A 56 -7.46 14.81 2.57
CA HIS A 56 -8.04 14.51 1.26
C HIS A 56 -9.57 14.45 1.25
N ARG A 57 -10.22 14.28 2.41
CA ARG A 57 -11.69 14.33 2.53
C ARG A 57 -12.21 15.73 2.88
N LEU A 58 -11.37 16.59 3.45
CA LEU A 58 -11.70 17.99 3.76
C LEU A 58 -11.77 18.90 2.52
N GLY A 59 -11.24 18.45 1.38
CA GLY A 59 -11.17 19.23 0.14
C GLY A 59 -12.41 19.15 -0.77
N VAL A 60 -13.40 18.31 -0.47
CA VAL A 60 -14.59 18.22 -1.32
C VAL A 60 -15.57 19.32 -0.91
N PHE A 61 -15.42 20.50 -1.50
CA PHE A 61 -16.32 21.65 -1.34
C PHE A 61 -17.70 21.34 -1.96
N LYS A 62 -18.46 20.40 -1.38
CA LYS A 62 -19.86 20.10 -1.72
C LYS A 62 -20.81 20.90 -0.83
N ILE A 63 -20.71 22.22 -0.88
CA ILE A 63 -21.74 23.08 -0.28
C ILE A 63 -22.42 23.80 -1.44
N GLY A 64 -23.58 23.28 -1.87
CA GLY A 64 -24.51 23.98 -2.76
C GLY A 64 -24.18 24.06 -4.26
N ILE A 65 -23.11 23.42 -4.74
CA ILE A 65 -22.70 23.49 -6.16
C ILE A 65 -22.79 22.11 -6.82
N LYS A 66 -23.44 22.01 -7.98
CA LYS A 66 -23.58 20.75 -8.78
C LYS A 66 -22.24 20.20 -9.30
N LYS A 67 -21.13 20.91 -9.11
CA LYS A 67 -19.82 20.59 -9.67
C LYS A 67 -18.82 20.38 -8.54
N ALA A 68 -18.17 19.22 -8.54
CA ALA A 68 -17.11 18.91 -7.59
C ALA A 68 -15.80 19.54 -8.08
N TYR A 69 -15.18 20.38 -7.26
CA TYR A 69 -13.86 20.94 -7.52
C TYR A 69 -12.81 20.16 -6.74
N GLY A 70 -11.72 19.80 -7.40
CA GLY A 70 -10.63 19.01 -6.81
C GLY A 70 -9.64 19.84 -6.01
N LYS A 71 -9.44 21.12 -6.38
CA LYS A 71 -8.54 22.05 -5.69
C LYS A 71 -9.23 23.39 -5.44
N ARG A 72 -8.81 24.09 -4.38
CA ARG A 72 -9.33 25.42 -4.03
C ARG A 72 -8.97 26.49 -5.07
N SER A 73 -7.86 26.32 -5.77
CA SER A 73 -7.44 27.16 -6.90
C SER A 73 -8.53 27.26 -7.98
N ASP A 74 -9.18 26.14 -8.26
CA ASP A 74 -10.16 26.02 -9.35
C ASP A 74 -11.41 26.88 -9.06
N LEU A 75 -11.78 27.04 -7.79
CA LEU A 75 -12.85 27.93 -7.35
C LEU A 75 -12.49 29.40 -7.57
N TYR A 76 -11.25 29.79 -7.25
CA TYR A 76 -10.78 31.16 -7.42
C TYR A 76 -10.65 31.53 -8.89
N GLU A 77 -10.12 30.62 -9.72
CA GLU A 77 -10.02 30.83 -11.16
C GLU A 77 -11.39 31.00 -11.83
N GLU A 78 -12.38 30.18 -11.47
CA GLU A 78 -13.73 30.34 -12.03
C GLU A 78 -14.38 31.67 -11.59
N HIS A 79 -14.20 32.05 -10.33
CA HIS A 79 -14.71 33.32 -9.83
C HIS A 79 -14.02 34.53 -10.48
N LEU A 80 -12.72 34.43 -10.76
CA LEU A 80 -11.95 35.45 -11.47
C LEU A 80 -12.39 35.53 -12.94
N ARG A 81 -12.56 34.40 -13.63
CA ARG A 81 -13.07 34.37 -15.02
C ARG A 81 -14.41 35.08 -15.16
N ARG A 82 -15.37 34.76 -14.27
CA ARG A 82 -16.67 35.44 -14.24
C ARG A 82 -16.56 36.94 -13.99
N LYS A 83 -15.65 37.38 -13.11
CA LYS A 83 -15.40 38.81 -12.86
C LYS A 83 -14.73 39.53 -14.04
N MET A 84 -13.88 38.82 -14.78
CA MET A 84 -13.16 39.36 -15.94
C MET A 84 -13.98 39.28 -17.24
N GLY A 85 -15.24 38.81 -17.18
CA GLY A 85 -16.17 38.81 -18.31
C GLY A 85 -15.92 37.69 -19.33
N TYR A 86 -15.23 36.62 -18.95
CA TYR A 86 -15.04 35.40 -19.75
C TYR A 86 -15.98 34.27 -19.33
#